data_AF-A0A0Q0U4Z7-F1
#
_entry.id   AF-A0A0Q0U4Z7-F1
#
_cell.length_a   1.000
_cell.length_b   1.000
_cell.length_c   1.000
_cell.angle_alpha   90.00
_cell.angle_beta   90.00
_cell.angle_gamma   90.00
#
_symmetry.space_group_name_H-M   'P 1'
#
loop_
_entity.id
_entity.type
_entity.pdbx_description
1 polymer ?
#
loop_
_entity_poly.entity_id
_entity_poly.type
_entity_poly.pdbx_seq_one_letter_code
_entity_poly.pdbx_strand_id
1 'polypeptide(L)'
;MSSPLFIRTTLNIPGAGTAVHVAELLPLGPEQCRMIRIVEVDPSGNPVGAAAGGRHYGMEAPPQEIVPHPDTYGNFPDISSEPLSAEEFQALWQRAVAAFPGLNT
;
A
#
# COMPACT_ATOMS: atom_id res chain seq x y z
N MET A 1 1.16 17.03 -14.45
CA MET A 1 1.14 15.61 -14.05
C MET A 1 1.20 15.59 -12.54
N SER A 2 0.31 14.85 -11.87
CA SER A 2 0.33 14.72 -10.41
C SER A 2 1.53 13.87 -9.97
N SER A 3 2.20 14.27 -8.89
CA SER A 3 3.28 13.48 -8.30
C SER A 3 2.72 12.25 -7.58
N PRO A 4 3.43 11.12 -7.57
CA PRO A 4 3.02 9.95 -6.80
C PRO A 4 3.06 10.26 -5.29
N LEU A 5 2.16 9.64 -4.56
CA LEU A 5 2.12 9.64 -3.10
C LEU A 5 2.60 8.27 -2.61
N PHE A 6 3.41 8.27 -1.57
CA PHE A 6 3.81 7.07 -0.87
C PHE A 6 3.22 7.13 0.53
N ILE A 7 2.40 6.14 0.88
CA ILE A 7 1.64 6.16 2.12
C ILE A 7 1.78 4.81 2.82
N ARG A 8 2.07 4.85 4.12
CA ARG A 8 1.84 3.74 5.03
C ARG A 8 0.45 3.89 5.61
N THR A 9 -0.36 2.85 5.52
CA THR A 9 -1.70 2.78 6.09
C THR A 9 -1.73 1.62 7.08
N THR A 10 -2.11 1.93 8.31
CA THR A 10 -2.30 0.95 9.39
C THR A 10 -3.78 0.82 9.64
N LEU A 11 -4.34 -0.38 9.48
CA LEU A 11 -5.72 -0.69 9.76
C LEU A 11 -5.79 -1.50 11.05
N ASN A 12 -6.54 -1.01 12.03
CA ASN A 12 -6.85 -1.76 13.24
C ASN A 12 -8.17 -2.51 13.04
N ILE A 13 -8.11 -3.83 12.96
CA ILE A 13 -9.28 -4.67 12.73
C ILE A 13 -9.69 -5.29 14.08
N PRO A 14 -10.85 -4.91 14.64
CA PRO A 14 -11.32 -5.45 15.91
C PRO A 14 -11.37 -6.99 15.90
N GLY A 15 -10.59 -7.62 16.79
CA GLY A 15 -10.52 -9.08 16.91
C GLY A 15 -9.61 -9.81 15.91
N ALA A 16 -9.10 -9.13 14.87
CA ALA A 16 -8.18 -9.72 13.89
C ALA A 16 -6.76 -9.14 13.93
N GLY A 17 -6.55 -8.04 14.66
CA GLY A 17 -5.23 -7.42 14.86
C GLY A 17 -5.00 -6.22 13.97
N THR A 18 -3.74 -6.00 13.56
CA THR A 18 -3.34 -4.83 12.78
C THR A 18 -2.80 -5.28 11.42
N ALA A 19 -3.33 -4.70 10.36
CA ALA A 19 -2.81 -4.86 9.00
C ALA A 19 -2.06 -3.58 8.59
N VAL A 20 -0.86 -3.73 8.02
CA VAL A 20 -0.06 -2.58 7.55
C VAL A 20 0.16 -2.71 6.05
N HIS A 21 -0.28 -1.70 5.33
CA HIS A 21 -0.11 -1.57 3.90
C HIS A 21 0.78 -0.38 3.58
N VAL A 22 1.70 -0.55 2.63
CA VAL A 22 2.53 0.54 2.11
C VAL A 22 2.30 0.63 0.61
N ALA A 23 1.78 1.76 0.14
CA ALA A 23 1.31 1.91 -1.24
C ALA A 23 1.97 3.10 -1.95
N GLU A 24 2.20 2.92 -3.26
CA GLU A 24 2.41 4.01 -4.21
C GLU A 24 1.08 4.29 -4.91
N LEU A 25 0.66 5.54 -4.82
CA LEU A 25 -0.62 6.03 -5.32
C LEU A 25 -0.40 7.17 -6.30
N LEU A 26 -1.22 7.24 -7.35
CA LEU A 26 -1.24 8.37 -8.27
C LEU A 26 -2.55 9.15 -8.10
N PRO A 27 -2.52 10.42 -7.65
CA PRO A 27 -3.73 11.22 -7.50
C PRO A 27 -4.48 11.40 -8.83
N LEU A 28 -5.77 11.06 -8.81
CA LEU A 28 -6.69 11.31 -9.92
C LEU A 28 -7.51 12.59 -9.71
N GLY A 29 -7.54 13.09 -8.47
CA GLY A 29 -8.25 14.27 -8.02
C GLY A 29 -8.12 14.42 -6.50
N PRO A 30 -8.90 15.32 -5.87
CA PRO A 30 -8.81 15.58 -4.44
C PRO A 30 -9.31 14.43 -3.55
N GLU A 31 -10.16 13.54 -4.10
CA GLU A 31 -10.83 12.49 -3.30
C GLU A 31 -10.39 11.08 -3.67
N GLN A 32 -9.66 10.90 -4.77
CA GLN A 32 -9.33 9.58 -5.30
C GLN A 32 -7.91 9.48 -5.82
N CYS A 33 -7.34 8.28 -5.65
CA CYS A 33 -6.06 7.88 -6.20
C CYS A 33 -6.17 6.57 -6.96
N ARG A 34 -5.31 6.39 -7.96
CA ARG A 34 -5.05 5.10 -8.57
C ARG A 34 -3.98 4.37 -7.78
N MET A 35 -4.24 3.11 -7.45
CA MET A 35 -3.27 2.16 -6.90
C MET A 35 -2.24 1.80 -7.97
N ILE A 36 -0.97 2.18 -7.77
CA ILE A 36 0.11 1.80 -8.69
C ILE A 36 0.72 0.47 -8.25
N ARG A 37 1.10 0.40 -6.98
CA ARG A 37 1.60 -0.82 -6.33
C ARG A 37 1.46 -0.72 -4.81
N ILE A 38 1.41 -1.86 -4.15
CA ILE A 38 1.19 -1.98 -2.72
C ILE A 38 2.00 -3.15 -2.17
N VAL A 39 2.44 -3.02 -0.92
CA VAL A 39 3.09 -4.06 -0.13
C VAL A 39 2.35 -4.19 1.19
N GLU A 40 1.95 -5.41 1.54
CA GLU A 40 1.48 -5.77 2.87
C GLU A 40 2.67 -6.24 3.70
N VAL A 41 2.80 -5.72 4.92
CA VAL A 41 3.92 -6.05 5.81
C VAL A 41 3.45 -6.61 7.14
N ASP A 42 4.25 -7.55 7.68
CA ASP A 42 4.08 -8.03 9.05
C ASP A 42 4.46 -6.95 10.10
N PRO A 43 4.21 -7.18 11.40
CA PRO A 43 4.62 -6.24 12.45
C PRO A 43 6.12 -5.95 12.54
N SER A 44 6.97 -6.79 11.93
CA SER A 44 8.43 -6.59 11.83
C SER A 44 8.84 -5.81 10.58
N GLY A 45 7.89 -5.42 9.73
CA GLY A 45 8.12 -4.71 8.48
C GLY A 45 8.67 -5.60 7.35
N ASN A 46 8.43 -6.91 7.41
CA ASN A 46 8.74 -7.82 6.29
C ASN A 46 7.57 -7.90 5.31
N PRO A 47 7.83 -7.88 3.99
CA PRO A 47 6.79 -8.14 3.00
C PRO A 47 6.16 -9.52 3.20
N VAL A 48 4.84 -9.56 3.39
CA VAL A 48 4.04 -10.79 3.42
C VAL A 48 3.08 -10.90 2.25
N GLY A 49 2.78 -9.77 1.61
CA GLY A 49 2.07 -9.70 0.35
C GLY A 49 2.46 -8.47 -0.46
N ALA A 50 2.20 -8.49 -1.76
CA ALA A 50 2.41 -7.34 -2.63
C ALA A 50 1.62 -7.46 -3.93
N ALA A 51 1.31 -6.31 -4.53
CA ALA A 51 0.57 -6.25 -5.78
C ALA A 51 1.05 -5.10 -6.67
N ALA A 52 1.07 -5.33 -7.98
CA ALA A 52 1.35 -4.36 -9.03
C ALA A 52 0.84 -4.85 -10.38
N GLY A 53 0.35 -3.93 -11.22
CA GLY A 53 -0.04 -4.26 -12.60
C GLY A 53 -1.08 -5.36 -12.73
N GLY A 54 -2.07 -5.40 -11.82
CA GLY A 54 -3.13 -6.41 -11.81
C GLY A 54 -2.73 -7.78 -11.24
N ARG A 55 -1.47 -7.95 -10.81
CA ARG A 55 -1.00 -9.15 -10.11
C ARG A 55 -0.93 -8.89 -8.62
N HIS A 56 -1.16 -9.95 -7.84
CA HIS A 56 -0.94 -9.94 -6.39
C HIS A 56 -0.32 -11.26 -5.95
N TYR A 57 0.48 -11.22 -4.90
CA TYR A 57 1.13 -12.36 -4.26
C TYR A 57 0.99 -12.21 -2.75
N GLY A 58 0.68 -13.29 -2.04
CA GLY A 58 0.60 -13.30 -0.57
C GLY A 58 -0.56 -12.51 0.04
N MET A 59 -1.38 -11.83 -0.77
CA MET A 59 -2.57 -11.09 -0.32
C MET A 59 -3.81 -11.98 -0.43
N GLU A 60 -4.74 -11.87 0.52
CA GLU A 60 -6.01 -12.64 0.51
C GLU A 60 -6.90 -12.29 -0.70
N ALA A 61 -6.84 -11.04 -1.15
CA ALA A 61 -7.56 -10.53 -2.30
C ALA A 61 -6.73 -9.47 -3.04
N PRO A 62 -6.96 -9.25 -4.34
CA PRO A 62 -6.31 -8.15 -5.05
C PRO A 62 -6.75 -6.80 -4.46
N PRO A 63 -5.84 -5.81 -4.42
CA PRO A 63 -6.19 -4.45 -3.99
C PRO A 63 -7.17 -3.79 -4.97
N GLN A 64 -7.95 -2.85 -4.47
CA GLN A 64 -8.79 -2.01 -5.32
C GLN A 64 -7.92 -1.11 -6.21
N GLU A 65 -8.30 -0.98 -7.48
CA GLU A 65 -7.55 -0.14 -8.43
C GLU A 65 -7.69 1.35 -8.13
N ILE A 66 -8.88 1.77 -7.70
CA ILE A 66 -9.18 3.14 -7.29
C ILE A 66 -9.48 3.13 -5.80
N VAL A 67 -8.77 3.97 -5.05
CA VAL A 67 -8.91 4.11 -3.60
C VAL A 67 -9.15 5.57 -3.21
N PRO A 68 -9.71 5.84 -2.01
CA PRO A 68 -9.82 7.20 -1.52
C PRO A 68 -8.44 7.86 -1.40
N HIS A 69 -8.38 9.18 -1.59
CA HIS A 69 -7.15 9.93 -1.39
C HIS A 69 -6.71 9.87 0.08
N PRO A 70 -5.41 9.71 0.40
CA PRO A 70 -4.94 9.62 1.80
C PRO A 70 -5.39 10.77 2.70
N ASP A 71 -5.55 11.98 2.16
CA ASP A 71 -6.08 13.14 2.88
C ASP A 71 -7.51 12.92 3.43
N THR A 72 -8.26 11.97 2.87
CA THR A 72 -9.60 11.60 3.34
C THR A 72 -9.58 10.52 4.42
N TYR A 73 -8.43 9.88 4.67
CA TYR A 73 -8.35 8.74 5.59
C TYR A 73 -8.60 9.12 7.05
N GLY A 74 -8.40 10.38 7.42
CA GLY A 74 -8.74 10.89 8.75
C GLY A 74 -10.23 10.78 9.11
N ASN A 75 -11.11 10.48 8.14
CA ASN A 75 -12.53 10.23 8.37
C ASN A 75 -12.83 8.81 8.87
N PHE A 76 -11.83 7.91 8.90
CA PHE A 76 -12.00 6.53 9.34
C PHE A 76 -11.27 6.32 10.69
N PRO A 77 -12.00 6.01 11.78
CA PRO A 77 -11.41 5.93 13.12
C PRO A 77 -10.43 4.76 13.29
N ASP A 78 -10.58 3.73 12.47
CA ASP A 78 -9.79 2.49 12.53
C ASP A 78 -8.56 2.51 11.60
N ILE A 79 -8.32 3.63 10.92
CA ILE A 79 -7.23 3.80 9.96
C ILE A 79 -6.31 4.94 10.42
N SER A 80 -5.02 4.67 10.47
CA SER A 80 -4.00 5.72 10.49
C SER A 80 -3.17 5.67 9.23
N SER A 81 -2.65 6.83 8.81
CA SER A 81 -1.82 6.91 7.63
C SER A 81 -0.66 7.90 7.80
N GLU A 82 0.50 7.51 7.31
CA GLU A 82 1.73 8.27 7.41
C GLU A 82 2.40 8.38 6.03
N PRO A 83 2.77 9.60 5.59
CA PRO A 83 3.50 9.77 4.34
C PRO A 83 4.89 9.16 4.44
N LEU A 84 5.36 8.59 3.34
CA LEU A 84 6.71 8.06 3.18
C LEU A 84 7.44 8.81 2.08
N SER A 85 8.76 8.78 2.13
CA SER A 85 9.58 9.16 0.99
C SER A 85 9.53 8.09 -0.11
N ALA A 86 9.81 8.51 -1.34
CA ALA A 86 9.97 7.59 -2.46
C ALA A 86 11.08 6.55 -2.19
N GLU A 87 12.17 6.96 -1.53
CA GLU A 87 13.30 6.10 -1.23
C GLU A 87 12.93 4.96 -0.26
N GLU A 88 12.22 5.29 0.82
CA GLU A 88 11.72 4.31 1.78
C GLU A 88 10.78 3.30 1.11
N PHE A 89 9.88 3.78 0.25
CA PHE A 89 9.00 2.90 -0.51
C PHE A 89 9.81 1.97 -1.43
N GLN A 90 10.77 2.50 -2.19
CA GLN A 90 11.56 1.71 -3.13
C GLN A 90 12.38 0.63 -2.42
N ALA A 91 12.97 0.95 -1.27
CA ALA A 91 13.71 -0.03 -0.46
C ALA A 91 12.79 -1.20 -0.04
N LEU A 92 11.56 -0.90 0.40
CA LEU A 92 10.58 -1.93 0.72
C LEU A 92 10.15 -2.73 -0.53
N TRP A 93 9.92 -2.05 -1.65
CA TRP A 93 9.52 -2.70 -2.90
C TRP A 93 10.58 -3.69 -3.40
N GLN A 94 11.86 -3.35 -3.32
CA GLN A 94 12.93 -4.27 -3.72
C GLN A 94 12.93 -5.55 -2.86
N ARG A 95 12.64 -5.42 -1.55
CA ARG A 95 12.46 -6.59 -0.68
C ARG A 95 11.24 -7.42 -1.08
N ALA A 96 10.14 -6.77 -1.43
CA ALA A 96 8.93 -7.45 -1.91
C ALA A 96 9.17 -8.19 -3.24
N VAL A 97 9.86 -7.57 -4.20
CA VAL A 97 10.26 -8.22 -5.46
C VAL A 97 11.17 -9.42 -5.21
N ALA A 98 12.12 -9.31 -4.28
CA ALA A 98 13.00 -10.42 -3.91
C ALA A 98 12.22 -11.59 -3.28
N ALA A 99 11.19 -11.30 -2.47
CA ALA A 99 10.31 -12.31 -1.89
C ALA A 99 9.31 -12.89 -2.91
N PHE A 100 8.88 -12.08 -3.89
CA PHE A 100 7.86 -12.42 -4.87
C PHE A 100 8.34 -12.10 -6.31
N PRO A 101 9.22 -12.93 -6.91
CA PRO A 101 9.84 -12.63 -8.20
C PRO A 101 8.88 -12.40 -9.38
N GLY A 102 7.63 -12.87 -9.29
CA GLY A 102 6.60 -12.69 -10.32
C GLY A 102 5.99 -11.28 -10.40
N LEU A 103 6.37 -10.35 -9.52
CA LEU A 103 5.91 -8.95 -9.56
C LEU A 103 6.51 -8.13 -10.71
N ASN A 104 7.71 -8.49 -11.18
CA ASN A 104 8.48 -7.72 -12.17
C ASN A 104 8.47 -8.32 -13.60
N THR A 105 7.80 -9.44 -13.83
CA THR A 105 7.72 -10.10 -15.14
C THR A 105 6.62 -9.54 -16.03
#